data_AF-A0AA42SD34-F1
#
_entry.id   AF-A0AA42SD34-F1
#
_cell.length_a   1.000
_cell.length_b   1.000
_cell.length_c   1.000
_cell.angle_alpha   90.00
_cell.angle_beta   90.00
_cell.angle_gamma   90.00
#
_symmetry.space_group_name_H-M   'P 1'
#
loop_
_entity.id
_entity.type
_entity.pdbx_description
1 polymer ?
#
loop_
_entity_poly.entity_id
_entity_poly.type
_entity_poly.pdbx_seq_one_letter_code
_entity_poly.pdbx_strand_id
1 'polypeptide(L)'
;MAIPQHTIDQILDRTDIVDLIGQRVKLKKSGRTYSGCCPFHQEKSPSFHVYRDKQYFHCFGCQANGNAIRFLMDIDSRSFIDVMKDLSSQTGIELPKDNRDSKKLVYKREAKPVQKPQVDVAEAKKTEPTLAQPEFQIEHDPFAEFQSMDYQEGYADFDTFEGFNTAPVQEGNLYDLLENIAQYYEQQLPHSRAAQQYFKQRGLSRDTIAYWRLGYAPEDWQHLEKAFPQDIEGLKLLGLIRTSDNGRDFDLLRDRVIFPIRDAKGRVVGFGGRALNDEIKPKYINSPDSEVFHKNQLLYGLYEGRKQKAQDWLMVEGYMDVIALQQYGIAGAVATLGTASNTEHLNILFKQNNRITIAFDGDVAGQKAARRTLEIALPLLNDGRELKFFVLPNDHDPDSLIRREGIENFNKLLQQAPLLSDFVFAHLTQNHDISSPEGKSQVMSELRQLTDLLPKTGSFRYLLNQSFKEKLGFGRRWTPQVSNDASLSFNIRTKDEDFALAVLIHHPFLYIHFETLRAYLPEDELLAHVLQVLDGIFDDLPDDQELATYYVLGACSRYANAIADIMQRTNIEVLTKTPEMADKLASEYALSLEEKYLRQKLKAPLSLLESRNLRQKLNELTKKIGLRLIT
;
A
#
# COMPACT_ATOMS: atom_id res chain seq x y z
N MET A 1 -15.03 34.38 -0.07
CA MET A 1 -14.95 33.26 0.89
C MET A 1 -15.35 32.00 0.16
N ALA A 2 -14.40 31.11 -0.15
CA ALA A 2 -14.73 29.82 -0.77
C ALA A 2 -15.09 28.84 0.34
N ILE A 3 -16.35 28.40 0.37
CA ILE A 3 -16.79 27.33 1.28
C ILE A 3 -16.47 26.00 0.58
N PRO A 4 -15.64 25.13 1.17
CA PRO A 4 -15.28 23.86 0.53
C PRO A 4 -16.50 23.01 0.19
N GLN A 5 -16.49 22.35 -0.97
CA GLN A 5 -17.62 21.51 -1.43
C GLN A 5 -18.02 20.45 -0.40
N HIS A 6 -17.06 19.78 0.26
CA HIS A 6 -17.38 18.80 1.32
C HIS A 6 -18.14 19.40 2.52
N THR A 7 -17.92 20.68 2.86
CA THR A 7 -18.65 21.36 3.93
C THR A 7 -20.10 21.63 3.49
N ILE A 8 -20.28 21.95 2.21
CA ILE A 8 -21.59 22.10 1.57
C ILE A 8 -22.33 20.75 1.60
N ASP A 9 -21.66 19.67 1.19
CA ASP A 9 -22.24 18.33 1.15
C ASP A 9 -22.59 17.83 2.56
N GLN A 10 -21.72 18.03 3.56
CA GLN A 10 -22.00 17.67 4.96
C GLN A 10 -23.21 18.42 5.53
N ILE A 11 -23.37 19.70 5.17
CA ILE A 11 -24.52 20.50 5.58
C ILE A 11 -25.79 19.99 4.90
N LEU A 12 -25.74 19.68 3.60
CA LEU A 12 -26.86 19.11 2.85
C LEU A 12 -27.27 17.73 3.39
N ASP A 13 -26.32 16.86 3.71
CA ASP A 13 -26.58 15.52 4.27
C ASP A 13 -27.27 15.57 5.64
N ARG A 14 -27.00 16.62 6.44
CA ARG A 14 -27.65 16.83 7.74
C ARG A 14 -28.95 17.62 7.68
N THR A 15 -29.27 18.20 6.53
CA THR A 15 -30.48 18.99 6.33
C THR A 15 -31.58 18.09 5.77
N ASP A 16 -32.72 17.94 6.44
CA ASP A 16 -33.90 17.30 5.84
C ASP A 16 -34.64 18.32 4.97
N ILE A 17 -34.51 18.19 3.64
CA ILE A 17 -35.16 19.09 2.68
C ILE A 17 -36.69 19.17 2.84
N VAL A 18 -37.36 18.10 3.28
CA VAL A 18 -38.82 18.10 3.44
C VAL A 18 -39.21 18.95 4.64
N ASP A 19 -38.47 18.84 5.74
CA ASP A 19 -38.76 19.61 6.94
C ASP A 19 -38.44 21.10 6.72
N LEU A 20 -37.33 21.39 6.04
CA LEU A 20 -36.94 22.74 5.65
C LEU A 20 -37.97 23.42 4.74
N ILE A 21 -38.42 22.72 3.68
CA ILE A 21 -39.43 23.27 2.77
C ILE A 21 -40.80 23.34 3.47
N GLY A 22 -41.11 22.35 4.31
CA GLY A 22 -42.37 22.26 5.06
C GLY A 22 -42.63 23.44 6.00
N GLN A 23 -41.58 24.16 6.42
CA GLN A 23 -41.71 25.40 7.19
C GLN A 23 -42.35 26.54 6.38
N ARG A 24 -42.22 26.54 5.05
CA ARG A 24 -42.69 27.61 4.16
C ARG A 24 -43.84 27.18 3.25
N VAL A 25 -43.91 25.90 2.89
CA VAL A 25 -44.90 25.34 1.97
C VAL A 25 -45.68 24.23 2.65
N LYS A 26 -47.01 24.26 2.55
CA LYS A 26 -47.86 23.16 3.03
C LYS A 26 -47.70 21.94 2.10
N LEU A 27 -46.93 20.96 2.56
CA LEU A 27 -46.70 19.71 1.86
C LEU A 27 -47.65 18.61 2.33
N LYS A 28 -48.23 17.87 1.39
CA LYS A 28 -49.01 16.65 1.65
C LYS A 28 -48.22 15.44 1.19
N LYS A 29 -48.14 14.41 2.03
CA LYS A 29 -47.47 13.15 1.69
C LYS A 29 -48.26 12.41 0.62
N SER A 30 -47.60 12.03 -0.48
CA SER A 30 -48.14 11.23 -1.57
C SER A 30 -47.15 10.12 -1.90
N GLY A 31 -47.42 8.91 -1.41
CA GLY A 31 -46.51 7.76 -1.52
C GLY A 31 -45.16 8.02 -0.82
N ARG A 32 -44.06 7.89 -1.57
CA ARG A 32 -42.68 8.14 -1.12
C ARG A 32 -42.25 9.62 -1.30
N THR A 33 -43.14 10.47 -1.79
CA THR A 33 -42.86 11.88 -2.11
C THR A 33 -43.78 12.82 -1.33
N TYR A 34 -43.43 14.10 -1.31
CA TYR A 34 -44.25 15.16 -0.73
C TYR A 34 -44.63 16.15 -1.82
N SER A 35 -45.90 16.50 -1.91
CA SER A 35 -46.44 17.38 -2.95
C SER A 35 -47.18 18.59 -2.37
N GLY A 36 -47.07 19.76 -3.00
CA GLY A 36 -47.77 20.98 -2.60
C GLY A 36 -47.90 21.98 -3.76
N CYS A 37 -48.45 23.16 -3.49
CA CYS A 37 -48.42 24.27 -4.45
C CYS A 37 -47.03 24.89 -4.44
N CYS A 38 -46.52 25.24 -5.62
CA CYS A 38 -45.20 25.85 -5.77
C CYS A 38 -45.14 27.24 -5.12
N PRO A 39 -44.07 27.56 -4.37
CA PRO A 39 -43.87 28.90 -3.82
C PRO A 39 -43.31 29.90 -4.85
N PHE A 40 -42.76 29.42 -5.97
CA PHE A 40 -42.06 30.25 -6.96
C PHE A 40 -42.98 30.78 -8.08
N HIS A 41 -44.20 30.25 -8.20
CA HIS A 41 -45.20 30.74 -9.15
C HIS A 41 -46.61 30.46 -8.64
N GLN A 42 -47.58 31.24 -9.08
CA GLN A 42 -48.96 31.09 -8.60
C GLN A 42 -49.69 30.00 -9.38
N GLU A 43 -50.04 28.92 -8.69
CA GLU A 43 -50.85 27.82 -9.21
C GLU A 43 -51.92 27.38 -8.20
N LYS A 44 -53.04 26.87 -8.72
CA LYS A 44 -54.15 26.35 -7.88
C LYS A 44 -54.07 24.83 -7.66
N SER A 45 -53.35 24.12 -8.53
CA SER A 45 -53.11 22.68 -8.45
C SER A 45 -51.69 22.40 -7.95
N PRO A 46 -51.47 21.38 -7.11
CA PRO A 46 -50.13 21.07 -6.59
C PRO A 46 -49.23 20.48 -7.69
N SER A 47 -48.23 21.23 -8.17
CA SER A 47 -47.20 20.71 -9.10
C SER A 47 -45.80 20.61 -8.49
N PHE A 48 -45.63 21.06 -7.24
CA PHE A 48 -44.34 21.07 -6.54
C PHE A 48 -44.10 19.75 -5.80
N HIS A 49 -43.03 19.04 -6.15
CA HIS A 49 -42.68 17.74 -5.60
C HIS A 49 -41.33 17.78 -4.88
N VAL A 50 -41.27 17.17 -3.70
CA VAL A 50 -40.07 17.05 -2.86
C VAL A 50 -39.76 15.57 -2.61
N TYR A 51 -38.52 15.20 -2.90
CA TYR A 51 -38.00 13.83 -2.79
C TYR A 51 -37.03 13.77 -1.61
N ARG A 52 -37.49 13.22 -0.47
CA ARG A 52 -36.67 13.09 0.74
C ARG A 52 -35.42 12.23 0.51
N ASP A 53 -35.57 11.09 -0.16
CA ASP A 53 -34.47 10.14 -0.41
C ASP A 53 -33.37 10.72 -1.30
N LYS A 54 -33.70 11.69 -2.16
CA LYS A 54 -32.77 12.32 -3.12
C LYS A 54 -32.34 13.74 -2.70
N GLN A 55 -32.82 14.24 -1.55
CA GLN A 55 -32.60 15.60 -1.07
C GLN A 55 -32.81 16.69 -2.15
N TYR A 56 -33.87 16.54 -2.93
CA TYR A 56 -34.12 17.33 -4.14
C TYR A 56 -35.59 17.71 -4.28
N PHE A 57 -35.86 18.89 -4.85
CA PHE A 57 -37.20 19.33 -5.23
C PHE A 57 -37.30 19.62 -6.73
N HIS A 58 -38.50 19.45 -7.27
CA HIS A 58 -38.83 19.78 -8.64
C HIS A 58 -40.27 20.28 -8.77
N CYS A 59 -40.46 21.40 -9.45
CA CYS A 59 -41.76 21.93 -9.81
C CYS A 59 -42.09 21.60 -11.26
N PHE A 60 -43.17 20.85 -11.51
CA PHE A 60 -43.57 20.53 -12.89
C PHE A 60 -44.29 21.68 -13.61
N GLY A 61 -44.77 22.70 -12.88
CA GLY A 61 -45.36 23.91 -13.48
C GLY A 61 -44.30 24.89 -14.00
N CYS A 62 -43.39 25.36 -13.14
CA CYS A 62 -42.41 26.39 -13.49
C CYS A 62 -40.98 25.86 -13.73
N GLN A 63 -40.76 24.55 -13.70
CA GLN A 63 -39.44 23.89 -13.87
C GLN A 63 -38.37 24.24 -12.81
N ALA A 64 -38.73 25.03 -11.79
CA ALA A 64 -37.84 25.32 -10.67
C ALA A 64 -37.43 24.03 -9.96
N ASN A 65 -36.14 23.87 -9.73
CA ASN A 65 -35.59 22.65 -9.15
C ASN A 65 -34.26 22.90 -8.43
N GLY A 66 -33.88 21.98 -7.54
CA GLY A 66 -32.63 22.09 -6.80
C GLY A 66 -32.63 21.38 -5.45
N ASN A 67 -31.61 21.66 -4.66
CA ASN A 67 -31.45 21.17 -3.30
C ASN A 67 -31.90 22.24 -2.27
N ALA A 68 -31.74 21.95 -0.98
CA ALA A 68 -32.11 22.85 0.12
C ALA A 68 -31.48 24.26 0.00
N ILE A 69 -30.21 24.34 -0.43
CA ILE A 69 -29.51 25.62 -0.60
C ILE A 69 -30.17 26.44 -1.72
N ARG A 70 -30.38 25.81 -2.88
CA ARG A 70 -31.01 26.48 -4.02
C ARG A 70 -32.42 26.96 -3.69
N PHE A 71 -33.19 26.16 -2.96
CA PHE A 71 -34.52 26.53 -2.48
C PHE A 71 -34.49 27.81 -1.63
N LEU A 72 -33.59 27.89 -0.64
CA LEU A 72 -33.46 29.06 0.25
C LEU A 72 -32.96 30.30 -0.47
N MET A 73 -32.03 30.13 -1.42
CA MET A 73 -31.55 31.23 -2.25
C MET A 73 -32.69 31.81 -3.10
N ASP A 74 -33.47 30.96 -3.75
CA ASP A 74 -34.51 31.40 -4.68
C ASP A 74 -35.77 31.92 -3.97
N ILE A 75 -36.15 31.38 -2.80
CA ILE A 75 -37.39 31.78 -2.10
C ILE A 75 -37.22 33.06 -1.28
N ASP A 76 -36.06 33.24 -0.64
CA ASP A 76 -35.79 34.40 0.23
C ASP A 76 -34.85 35.42 -0.46
N SER A 77 -34.46 35.20 -1.73
CA SER A 77 -33.48 36.03 -2.48
C SER A 77 -32.17 36.28 -1.72
N ARG A 78 -31.69 35.27 -0.98
CA ARG A 78 -30.51 35.39 -0.11
C ARG A 78 -29.22 35.03 -0.83
N SER A 79 -28.12 35.64 -0.40
CA SER A 79 -26.79 35.29 -0.89
C SER A 79 -26.38 33.88 -0.44
N PHE A 80 -25.59 33.19 -1.26
CA PHE A 80 -25.10 31.83 -0.96
C PHE A 80 -24.40 31.76 0.41
N ILE A 81 -23.62 32.78 0.77
CA ILE A 81 -22.87 32.82 2.04
C ILE A 81 -23.82 32.90 3.23
N ASP A 82 -24.90 33.68 3.13
CA ASP A 82 -25.86 33.84 4.22
C ASP A 82 -26.68 32.57 4.42
N VAL A 83 -27.08 31.92 3.33
CA VAL A 83 -27.75 30.60 3.37
C VAL A 83 -26.85 29.54 4.01
N MET A 84 -25.56 29.53 3.66
CA MET A 84 -24.61 28.59 4.23
C MET A 84 -24.35 28.83 5.73
N LYS A 85 -24.34 30.08 6.19
CA LYS A 85 -24.23 30.41 7.63
C LYS A 85 -25.46 29.94 8.42
N ASP A 86 -26.65 30.15 7.87
CA ASP A 86 -27.90 29.74 8.50
C ASP A 86 -27.98 28.20 8.61
N LEU A 87 -27.75 27.49 7.51
CA LEU A 87 -27.72 26.01 7.51
C LEU A 87 -26.59 25.43 8.38
N SER A 88 -25.41 26.08 8.40
CA SER A 88 -24.30 25.73 9.30
C SER A 88 -24.71 25.85 10.77
N SER A 89 -25.42 26.92 11.14
CA SER A 89 -25.89 27.14 12.51
C SER A 89 -26.94 26.10 12.94
N GLN A 90 -27.81 25.68 12.03
CA GLN A 90 -28.86 24.69 12.28
C GLN A 90 -28.30 23.26 12.36
N THR A 91 -27.24 22.95 11.61
CA THR A 91 -26.62 21.61 11.55
C THR A 91 -25.42 21.43 12.50
N GLY A 92 -24.95 22.51 13.13
CA GLY A 92 -23.79 22.50 14.04
C GLY A 92 -22.44 22.31 13.33
N ILE A 93 -22.36 22.53 12.02
CA ILE A 93 -21.13 22.37 11.22
C ILE A 93 -20.43 23.73 11.12
N GLU A 94 -19.21 23.89 11.65
CA GLU A 94 -18.49 25.16 11.57
C GLU A 94 -18.00 25.49 10.15
N LEU A 95 -18.23 26.74 9.70
CA LEU A 95 -17.64 27.24 8.46
C LEU A 95 -16.18 27.67 8.68
N PRO A 96 -15.27 27.43 7.71
CA PRO A 96 -13.85 27.80 7.85
C PRO A 96 -13.66 29.30 8.12
N LYS A 97 -12.82 29.67 9.10
CA LYS A 97 -12.43 31.07 9.38
C LYS A 97 -11.20 31.47 8.53
N ASP A 98 -11.26 32.65 7.92
CA ASP A 98 -10.27 33.39 7.10
C ASP A 98 -8.96 32.72 6.61
N ASN A 99 -8.99 32.24 5.35
CA ASN A 99 -8.16 32.53 4.16
C ASN A 99 -6.65 32.97 4.23
N ARG A 100 -5.85 32.63 5.25
CA ARG A 100 -4.37 32.80 5.14
C ARG A 100 -3.68 31.70 4.34
N ASP A 101 -4.16 30.47 4.40
CA ASP A 101 -3.55 29.33 3.68
C ASP A 101 -3.86 29.36 2.17
N SER A 102 -4.98 29.97 1.78
CA SER A 102 -5.46 29.97 0.39
C SER A 102 -4.57 30.75 -0.58
N LYS A 103 -3.83 31.77 -0.10
CA LYS A 103 -2.90 32.54 -0.95
C LYS A 103 -1.69 31.73 -1.40
N LYS A 104 -1.28 30.71 -0.63
CA LYS A 104 -0.15 29.84 -0.99
C LYS A 104 -0.53 28.75 -1.99
N LEU A 105 -1.82 28.49 -2.15
CA LEU A 105 -2.36 27.48 -3.06
C LEU A 105 -2.62 28.01 -4.47
N VAL A 106 -2.43 29.32 -4.67
CA VAL A 106 -2.71 30.04 -5.91
C VAL A 106 -1.40 30.47 -6.56
N TYR A 107 -1.32 30.35 -7.88
CA TYR A 107 -0.19 30.79 -8.70
C TYR A 107 -0.70 31.58 -9.91
N LYS A 108 0.18 32.31 -10.60
CA LYS A 108 -0.19 33.08 -11.78
C LYS A 108 -0.14 32.20 -13.01
N ARG A 109 -1.22 32.18 -13.79
CA ARG A 109 -1.21 31.56 -15.11
C ARG A 109 -0.61 32.55 -16.10
N GLU A 110 0.52 32.18 -16.69
CA GLU A 110 1.19 32.98 -17.71
C GLU A 110 1.21 32.19 -19.01
N ALA A 111 0.62 32.74 -20.07
CA ALA A 111 0.72 32.15 -21.39
C ALA A 111 2.12 32.42 -21.95
N LYS A 112 2.97 31.39 -22.09
CA LYS A 112 4.18 31.52 -22.92
C LYS A 112 3.74 31.86 -24.36
N PRO A 113 4.30 32.91 -25.00
CA PRO A 113 4.07 33.13 -26.42
C PRO A 113 4.64 31.93 -27.18
N VAL A 114 3.78 31.22 -27.92
CA VAL A 114 4.17 30.12 -28.79
C VAL A 114 5.20 30.66 -29.78
N GLN A 115 6.47 30.23 -29.65
CA GLN A 115 7.46 30.48 -30.68
C GLN A 115 7.00 29.74 -31.93
N LYS A 116 6.57 30.48 -32.96
CA LYS A 116 6.36 29.91 -34.30
C LYS A 116 7.67 29.23 -34.68
N PRO A 117 7.64 27.96 -35.16
CA PRO A 117 8.85 27.30 -35.61
C PRO A 117 9.51 28.21 -36.65
N GLN A 118 10.75 28.63 -36.37
CA GLN A 118 11.59 29.30 -37.36
C GLN A 118 11.83 28.27 -38.45
N VAL A 119 11.17 28.47 -39.59
CA VAL A 119 11.55 27.78 -40.82
C VAL A 119 12.91 28.35 -41.18
N ASP A 120 13.95 27.54 -41.04
CA ASP A 120 15.25 27.82 -41.63
C ASP A 120 15.05 27.97 -43.14
N VAL A 121 14.96 29.21 -43.62
CA VAL A 121 15.01 29.51 -45.04
C VAL A 121 16.48 29.35 -45.45
N ALA A 122 16.86 28.11 -45.75
CA ALA A 122 18.07 27.84 -46.51
C ALA A 122 17.96 28.58 -47.84
N GLU A 123 18.94 29.43 -48.13
CA GLU A 123 19.05 30.23 -49.36
C GLU A 123 19.00 29.35 -50.60
N ALA A 124 17.82 29.24 -51.21
CA ALA A 124 17.67 28.73 -52.58
C ALA A 124 17.81 29.91 -53.55
N LYS A 125 18.93 29.92 -54.27
CA LYS A 125 19.23 30.86 -55.36
C LYS A 125 18.08 30.91 -56.37
N LYS A 126 17.62 32.14 -56.64
CA LYS A 126 16.71 32.48 -57.74
C LYS A 126 17.33 32.05 -59.08
N THR A 127 16.61 31.20 -59.80
CA THR A 127 16.66 31.15 -61.26
C THR A 127 15.22 31.06 -61.73
N GLU A 128 14.75 32.13 -62.37
CA GLU A 128 13.48 32.15 -63.09
C GLU A 128 13.55 31.19 -64.28
N PRO A 129 12.41 30.58 -64.63
CA PRO A 129 11.96 30.78 -65.99
C PRO A 129 10.47 31.16 -66.07
N THR A 130 10.26 32.08 -67.00
CA THR A 130 9.04 32.68 -67.49
C THR A 130 8.10 31.63 -68.09
N LEU A 131 6.85 31.57 -67.64
CA LEU A 131 5.73 31.03 -68.43
C LEU A 131 4.47 31.86 -68.12
N ALA A 132 3.88 32.39 -69.20
CA ALA A 132 2.77 33.33 -69.21
C ALA A 132 1.45 32.73 -68.68
N GLN A 133 0.68 33.56 -67.98
CA GLN A 133 -0.74 33.32 -67.68
C GLN A 133 -1.61 34.16 -68.62
N PRO A 134 -2.75 33.65 -69.11
CA PRO A 134 -3.73 34.47 -69.80
C PRO A 134 -4.60 35.24 -68.80
N GLU A 135 -4.88 36.49 -69.18
CA GLU A 135 -5.72 37.45 -68.48
C GLU A 135 -7.17 36.97 -68.37
N PHE A 136 -7.76 37.08 -67.18
CA PHE A 136 -9.21 37.06 -66.97
C PHE A 136 -9.61 38.40 -66.36
N GLN A 137 -10.30 39.21 -67.16
CA GLN A 137 -10.96 40.44 -66.71
C GLN A 137 -12.25 40.07 -65.98
N ILE A 138 -12.44 40.60 -64.78
CA ILE A 138 -13.76 40.70 -64.15
C ILE A 138 -14.12 42.20 -64.14
N GLU A 139 -15.07 42.56 -64.99
CA GLU A 139 -15.77 43.84 -64.98
C GLU A 139 -16.74 43.87 -63.79
N HIS A 140 -16.63 44.94 -62.98
CA HIS A 140 -17.53 45.33 -61.88
C HIS A 140 -17.33 44.68 -60.50
N ASP A 141 -16.75 45.45 -59.56
CA ASP A 141 -16.85 45.25 -58.11
C ASP A 141 -18.09 46.02 -57.59
N PRO A 142 -19.11 45.36 -57.03
CA PRO A 142 -20.31 46.01 -56.51
C PRO A 142 -20.17 46.64 -55.11
N PHE A 143 -18.97 46.67 -54.52
CA PHE A 143 -18.74 47.28 -53.19
C PHE A 143 -17.86 48.55 -53.20
N ALA A 144 -17.55 49.10 -54.37
CA ALA A 144 -16.74 50.31 -54.51
C ALA A 144 -17.43 51.62 -54.02
N GLU A 145 -18.73 51.60 -53.71
CA GLU A 145 -19.50 52.81 -53.34
C GLU A 145 -19.61 53.08 -51.82
N PHE A 146 -18.97 52.30 -50.95
CA PHE A 146 -19.05 52.52 -49.49
C PHE A 146 -17.79 53.15 -48.85
N GLN A 147 -16.82 53.60 -49.65
CA GLN A 147 -15.49 54.03 -49.16
C GLN A 147 -15.18 55.54 -49.22
N SER A 148 -16.18 56.42 -49.27
CA SER A 148 -15.91 57.86 -49.23
C SER A 148 -16.99 58.68 -48.53
N MET A 149 -16.84 58.87 -47.21
CA MET A 149 -17.28 60.11 -46.56
C MET A 149 -16.25 60.54 -45.52
N ASP A 150 -15.49 61.57 -45.91
CA ASP A 150 -14.65 62.42 -45.06
C ASP A 150 -15.51 63.17 -44.04
N TYR A 151 -15.11 63.12 -42.76
CA TYR A 151 -15.44 64.14 -41.77
C TYR A 151 -14.22 64.39 -40.87
N GLN A 152 -13.45 65.42 -41.20
CA GLN A 152 -12.54 66.12 -40.29
C GLN A 152 -13.27 67.33 -39.71
N GLU A 153 -13.40 67.39 -38.37
CA GLU A 153 -12.97 68.52 -37.52
C GLU A 153 -13.55 68.43 -36.10
N GLY A 154 -12.71 68.63 -35.07
CA GLY A 154 -13.14 68.83 -33.69
C GLY A 154 -12.17 68.32 -32.62
N TYR A 155 -11.02 68.99 -32.46
CA TYR A 155 -10.10 68.79 -31.33
C TYR A 155 -10.71 69.25 -30.00
N ALA A 156 -10.77 68.37 -29.00
CA ALA A 156 -10.72 68.73 -27.58
C ALA A 156 -10.19 67.53 -26.77
N ASP A 157 -8.97 67.69 -26.26
CA ASP A 157 -8.39 67.08 -25.05
C ASP A 157 -9.00 65.75 -24.56
N PHE A 158 -8.33 64.64 -24.88
CA PHE A 158 -8.37 63.46 -24.02
C PHE A 158 -6.94 62.92 -23.90
N ASP A 159 -6.45 62.92 -22.67
CA ASP A 159 -5.16 62.37 -22.27
C ASP A 159 -4.91 61.02 -22.94
N THR A 160 -3.68 60.87 -23.44
CA THR A 160 -3.09 59.62 -23.91
C THR A 160 -3.31 58.51 -22.88
N PHE A 161 -4.31 57.66 -23.13
CA PHE A 161 -4.49 56.43 -22.38
C PHE A 161 -3.43 55.43 -22.86
N GLU A 162 -2.35 55.30 -22.10
CA GLU A 162 -1.38 54.20 -22.27
C GLU A 162 -2.14 52.87 -22.29
N GLY A 163 -1.88 52.06 -23.32
CA GLY A 163 -2.59 50.82 -23.58
C GLY A 163 -2.53 49.85 -22.40
N PHE A 164 -3.66 49.63 -21.74
CA PHE A 164 -3.90 48.45 -20.93
C PHE A 164 -4.06 47.24 -21.86
N ASN A 165 -2.92 46.72 -22.33
CA ASN A 165 -2.84 45.37 -22.90
C ASN A 165 -2.26 44.42 -21.84
N THR A 166 -2.92 44.35 -20.68
CA THR A 166 -2.74 43.25 -19.74
C THR A 166 -4.00 42.39 -19.83
N ALA A 167 -3.91 41.27 -20.55
CA ALA A 167 -4.87 40.20 -20.38
C ALA A 167 -5.00 39.92 -18.87
N PRO A 168 -6.22 39.75 -18.32
CA PRO A 168 -6.39 39.55 -16.89
C PRO A 168 -5.54 38.34 -16.47
N VAL A 169 -4.60 38.55 -15.53
CA VAL A 169 -3.79 37.48 -14.95
C VAL A 169 -4.75 36.50 -14.31
N GLN A 170 -4.97 35.36 -14.97
CA GLN A 170 -5.85 34.33 -14.44
C GLN A 170 -5.09 33.60 -13.33
N GLU A 171 -5.65 33.59 -12.13
CA GLU A 171 -5.10 32.84 -11.01
C GLU A 171 -5.42 31.33 -11.17
N GLY A 172 -4.40 30.48 -11.04
CA GLY A 172 -4.53 29.02 -11.04
C GLY A 172 -4.46 28.45 -9.62
N ASN A 173 -5.09 27.29 -9.38
CA ASN A 173 -5.06 26.59 -8.08
C ASN A 173 -4.26 25.30 -8.18
N LEU A 174 -3.39 25.03 -7.20
CA LEU A 174 -2.53 23.83 -7.21
C LEU A 174 -3.31 22.50 -7.18
N TYR A 175 -4.43 22.43 -6.47
CA TYR A 175 -5.26 21.20 -6.45
C TYR A 175 -5.94 20.96 -7.79
N ASP A 176 -6.47 22.01 -8.42
CA ASP A 176 -7.11 21.92 -9.73
C ASP A 176 -6.08 21.52 -10.80
N LEU A 177 -4.87 22.09 -10.74
CA LEU A 177 -3.76 21.71 -11.61
C LEU A 177 -3.39 20.22 -11.43
N LEU A 178 -3.22 19.75 -10.19
CA LEU A 178 -2.90 18.35 -9.92
C LEU A 178 -4.00 17.39 -10.38
N GLU A 179 -5.27 17.77 -10.22
CA GLU A 179 -6.40 17.01 -10.73
C GLU A 179 -6.37 16.91 -12.27
N ASN A 180 -6.11 18.02 -12.96
CA ASN A 180 -5.98 18.05 -14.41
C ASN A 180 -4.78 17.21 -14.90
N ILE A 181 -3.65 17.23 -14.17
CA ILE A 181 -2.47 16.39 -14.48
C ILE A 181 -2.79 14.91 -14.28
N ALA A 182 -3.52 14.55 -13.22
CA ALA A 182 -3.95 13.17 -13.00
C ALA A 182 -4.79 12.67 -14.18
N GLN A 183 -5.79 13.46 -14.60
CA GLN A 183 -6.62 13.14 -15.77
C GLN A 183 -5.79 13.02 -17.05
N TYR A 184 -4.81 13.91 -17.26
CA TYR A 184 -3.90 13.83 -18.38
C TYR A 184 -3.12 12.50 -18.38
N TYR A 185 -2.52 12.10 -17.25
CA TYR A 185 -1.80 10.83 -17.17
C TYR A 185 -2.70 9.60 -17.33
N GLU A 186 -3.94 9.64 -16.85
CA GLU A 186 -4.94 8.60 -17.11
C GLU A 186 -5.23 8.48 -18.61
N GLN A 187 -5.38 9.61 -19.32
CA GLN A 187 -5.60 9.64 -20.76
C GLN A 187 -4.37 9.18 -21.56
N GLN A 188 -3.16 9.31 -21.02
CA GLN A 188 -1.94 8.82 -21.67
C GLN A 188 -1.76 7.29 -21.55
N LEU A 189 -2.33 6.64 -20.53
CA LEU A 189 -2.13 5.20 -20.30
C LEU A 189 -2.57 4.30 -21.49
N PRO A 190 -3.73 4.52 -22.14
CA PRO A 190 -4.13 3.78 -23.34
C PRO A 190 -3.17 3.90 -24.52
N HIS A 191 -2.35 4.95 -24.58
CA HIS A 191 -1.40 5.19 -25.66
C HIS A 191 -0.07 4.43 -25.49
N SER A 192 0.22 3.93 -24.28
CA SER A 192 1.44 3.15 -24.00
C SER A 192 1.13 1.66 -23.82
N ARG A 193 1.54 0.86 -24.82
CA ARG A 193 1.43 -0.61 -24.75
C ARG A 193 2.26 -1.19 -23.60
N ALA A 194 3.45 -0.64 -23.37
CA ALA A 194 4.35 -1.11 -22.32
C ALA A 194 3.75 -0.89 -20.91
N ALA A 195 3.17 0.29 -20.66
CA ALA A 195 2.50 0.57 -19.38
C ALA A 195 1.27 -0.31 -19.14
N GLN A 196 0.46 -0.56 -20.17
CA GLN A 196 -0.68 -1.48 -20.08
C GLN A 196 -0.23 -2.92 -19.81
N GLN A 197 0.83 -3.38 -20.49
CA GLN A 197 1.40 -4.70 -20.26
C GLN A 197 1.95 -4.83 -18.85
N TYR A 198 2.60 -3.79 -18.32
CA TYR A 198 3.09 -3.77 -16.94
C TYR A 198 1.96 -4.02 -15.92
N PHE A 199 0.87 -3.25 -15.97
CA PHE A 199 -0.25 -3.44 -15.04
C PHE A 199 -0.96 -4.79 -15.24
N LYS A 200 -1.06 -5.26 -16.49
CA LYS A 200 -1.60 -6.58 -16.80
C LYS A 200 -0.76 -7.71 -16.22
N GLN A 201 0.57 -7.64 -16.34
CA GLN A 201 1.50 -8.62 -15.76
C GLN A 201 1.44 -8.62 -14.24
N ARG A 202 1.18 -7.46 -13.63
CA ARG A 202 0.91 -7.32 -12.19
C ARG A 202 -0.49 -7.83 -11.78
N GLY A 203 -1.31 -8.29 -12.72
CA GLY A 203 -2.63 -8.86 -12.43
C GLY A 203 -3.68 -7.82 -12.02
N LEU A 204 -3.49 -6.54 -12.36
CA LEU A 204 -4.48 -5.50 -12.04
C LEU A 204 -5.66 -5.53 -13.00
N SER A 205 -6.87 -5.50 -12.45
CA SER A 205 -8.10 -5.41 -13.23
C SER A 205 -8.30 -4.01 -13.81
N ARG A 206 -9.15 -3.88 -14.84
CA ARG A 206 -9.52 -2.58 -15.42
C ARG A 206 -10.21 -1.68 -14.39
N ASP A 207 -11.06 -2.27 -13.56
CA ASP A 207 -11.78 -1.54 -12.51
C ASP A 207 -10.81 -1.02 -11.45
N THR A 208 -9.80 -1.81 -11.10
CA THR A 208 -8.72 -1.40 -10.20
C THR A 208 -7.92 -0.24 -10.78
N ILE A 209 -7.51 -0.33 -12.04
CA ILE A 209 -6.78 0.74 -12.75
C ILE A 209 -7.60 2.04 -12.72
N ALA A 210 -8.91 1.97 -13.03
CA ALA A 210 -9.81 3.12 -13.02
C ALA A 210 -10.06 3.67 -11.60
N TYR A 211 -10.31 2.82 -10.61
CA TYR A 211 -10.56 3.21 -9.23
C TYR A 211 -9.36 3.98 -8.62
N TRP A 212 -8.16 3.47 -8.86
CA TRP A 212 -6.91 4.09 -8.43
C TRP A 212 -6.45 5.24 -9.33
N ARG A 213 -7.10 5.44 -10.48
CA ARG A 213 -6.75 6.46 -11.46
C ARG A 213 -5.31 6.32 -11.94
N LEU A 214 -4.88 5.07 -12.16
CA LEU A 214 -3.51 4.79 -12.59
C LEU A 214 -3.28 5.36 -13.99
N GLY A 215 -2.11 5.96 -14.20
CA GLY A 215 -1.78 6.67 -15.42
C GLY A 215 -0.42 6.28 -16.00
N TYR A 216 -0.01 6.99 -17.04
CA TYR A 216 1.32 6.89 -17.64
C TYR A 216 1.88 8.29 -17.92
N ALA A 217 3.12 8.54 -17.49
CA ALA A 217 3.87 9.71 -17.88
C ALA A 217 4.67 9.41 -19.15
N PRO A 218 4.46 10.15 -20.24
CA PRO A 218 5.20 9.98 -21.49
C PRO A 218 6.72 10.09 -21.33
N GLU A 219 7.46 9.53 -22.29
CA GLU A 219 8.92 9.61 -22.34
C GLU A 219 9.47 11.01 -22.65
N ASP A 220 8.63 11.87 -23.26
CA ASP A 220 9.00 13.22 -23.67
C ASP A 220 9.46 14.08 -22.47
N TRP A 221 10.53 14.85 -22.68
CA TRP A 221 11.19 15.63 -21.63
C TRP A 221 10.36 16.78 -21.09
N GLN A 222 9.34 17.24 -21.83
CA GLN A 222 8.57 18.46 -21.55
C GLN A 222 7.09 18.27 -21.91
N HIS A 223 6.54 17.08 -21.68
CA HIS A 223 5.15 16.78 -21.96
C HIS A 223 4.19 17.60 -21.09
N LEU A 224 4.55 17.92 -19.84
CA LEU A 224 3.72 18.77 -18.97
C LEU A 224 3.72 20.22 -19.45
N GLU A 225 4.86 20.75 -19.88
CA GLU A 225 4.93 22.10 -20.44
C GLU A 225 4.08 22.22 -21.72
N LYS A 226 4.09 21.20 -22.57
CA LYS A 226 3.26 21.14 -23.79
C LYS A 226 1.77 21.03 -23.47
N ALA A 227 1.39 20.23 -22.48
CA ALA A 227 -0.01 19.98 -22.11
C ALA A 227 -0.61 21.15 -21.30
N PHE A 228 0.19 21.82 -20.46
CA PHE A 228 -0.25 22.89 -19.57
C PHE A 228 0.62 24.16 -19.74
N PRO A 229 0.63 24.78 -20.93
CA PRO A 229 1.54 25.89 -21.25
C PRO A 229 1.27 27.16 -20.43
N GLN A 230 0.08 27.27 -19.81
CA GLN A 230 -0.31 28.38 -18.96
C GLN A 230 0.05 28.17 -17.48
N ASP A 231 0.42 26.95 -17.09
CA ASP A 231 0.53 26.54 -15.67
C ASP A 231 1.96 26.23 -15.23
N ILE A 232 2.96 26.72 -15.98
CA ILE A 232 4.38 26.41 -15.75
C ILE A 232 4.83 26.82 -14.35
N GLU A 233 4.37 27.97 -13.83
CA GLU A 233 4.68 28.39 -12.47
C GLU A 233 4.15 27.37 -11.44
N GLY A 234 2.89 26.94 -11.58
CA GLY A 234 2.28 25.93 -10.72
C GLY A 234 3.01 24.59 -10.79
N LEU A 235 3.41 24.14 -11.98
CA LEU A 235 4.19 22.92 -12.19
C LEU A 235 5.57 22.96 -11.52
N LYS A 236 6.22 24.13 -11.53
CA LYS A 236 7.50 24.37 -10.82
C LYS A 236 7.30 24.41 -9.31
N LEU A 237 6.25 25.05 -8.80
CA LEU A 237 5.91 25.06 -7.38
C LEU A 237 5.62 23.65 -6.82
N LEU A 238 5.00 22.79 -7.62
CA LEU A 238 4.79 21.37 -7.30
C LEU A 238 6.06 20.52 -7.48
N GLY A 239 7.12 21.08 -8.07
CA GLY A 239 8.38 20.41 -8.39
C GLY A 239 8.24 19.27 -9.40
N LEU A 240 7.17 19.29 -10.21
CA LEU A 240 6.94 18.37 -11.32
C LEU A 240 7.73 18.78 -12.57
N ILE A 241 8.02 20.07 -12.73
CA ILE A 241 9.05 20.58 -13.65
C ILE A 241 10.26 21.02 -12.83
N ARG A 242 11.46 20.67 -13.31
CA ARG A 242 12.74 21.10 -12.71
C ARG A 242 13.64 21.71 -13.77
N THR A 243 14.49 22.64 -13.36
CA THR A 243 15.49 23.25 -14.22
C THR A 243 16.83 22.54 -14.03
N SER A 244 17.45 22.10 -15.12
CA SER A 244 18.81 21.54 -15.15
C SER A 244 19.86 22.63 -14.94
N ASP A 245 21.09 22.26 -14.57
CA ASP A 245 22.24 23.18 -14.44
C ASP A 245 22.49 23.98 -15.73
N ASN A 246 22.15 23.40 -16.89
CA ASN A 246 22.25 24.03 -18.20
C ASN A 246 21.08 25.00 -18.51
N GLY A 247 20.21 25.28 -17.53
CA GLY A 247 19.07 26.20 -17.65
C GLY A 247 17.85 25.64 -18.37
N ARG A 248 17.84 24.36 -18.78
CA ARG A 248 16.69 23.75 -19.48
C ARG A 248 15.72 23.11 -18.49
N ASP A 249 14.44 23.41 -18.65
CA ASP A 249 13.35 22.79 -17.89
C ASP A 249 13.07 21.37 -18.39
N PHE A 250 12.76 20.46 -17.46
CA PHE A 250 12.39 19.07 -17.75
C PHE A 250 11.39 18.52 -16.73
N ASP A 251 10.59 17.55 -17.16
CA ASP A 251 9.59 16.88 -16.32
C ASP A 251 10.25 15.85 -15.40
N LEU A 252 9.88 15.85 -14.11
CA LEU A 252 10.41 14.94 -13.10
C LEU A 252 10.05 13.47 -13.37
N LEU A 253 8.80 13.24 -13.77
CA LEU A 253 8.24 11.91 -14.02
C LEU A 253 8.18 11.69 -15.53
N ARG A 254 8.98 10.78 -16.06
CA ARG A 254 9.04 10.46 -17.48
C ARG A 254 9.18 8.96 -17.68
N ASP A 255 8.53 8.44 -18.71
CA ASP A 255 8.46 7.02 -19.05
C ASP A 255 8.17 6.12 -17.84
N ARG A 256 7.12 6.48 -17.10
CA ARG A 256 6.75 5.86 -15.82
C ARG A 256 5.27 5.58 -15.76
N VAL A 257 4.89 4.45 -15.17
CA VAL A 257 3.52 4.29 -14.68
C VAL A 257 3.31 5.17 -13.47
N ILE A 258 2.12 5.77 -13.38
CA ILE A 258 1.79 6.83 -12.41
C ILE A 258 0.75 6.34 -11.41
N PHE A 259 1.01 6.66 -10.15
CA PHE A 259 0.19 6.39 -8.98
C PHE A 259 -0.21 7.73 -8.35
N PRO A 260 -1.42 8.27 -8.59
CA PRO A 260 -1.86 9.49 -7.94
C PRO A 260 -1.98 9.30 -6.43
N ILE A 261 -1.39 10.22 -5.66
CA ILE A 261 -1.44 10.21 -4.20
C ILE A 261 -2.53 11.17 -3.75
N ARG A 262 -3.44 10.69 -2.89
CA ARG A 262 -4.59 11.45 -2.42
C ARG A 262 -4.47 11.78 -0.94
N ASP A 263 -4.93 12.97 -0.57
CA ASP A 263 -5.04 13.37 0.83
C ASP A 263 -6.25 12.73 1.54
N ALA A 264 -6.42 13.03 2.83
CA ALA A 264 -7.55 12.55 3.62
C ALA A 264 -8.94 12.94 3.07
N LYS A 265 -9.02 13.94 2.18
CA LYS A 265 -10.25 14.43 1.54
C LYS A 265 -10.45 13.81 0.14
N GLY A 266 -9.49 13.02 -0.35
CA GLY A 266 -9.52 12.39 -1.68
C GLY A 266 -8.99 13.26 -2.81
N ARG A 267 -8.38 14.41 -2.50
CA ARG A 267 -7.80 15.31 -3.51
C ARG A 267 -6.42 14.80 -3.91
N VAL A 268 -6.10 14.84 -5.19
CA VAL A 268 -4.75 14.55 -5.67
C VAL A 268 -3.79 15.62 -5.15
N VAL A 269 -2.75 15.19 -4.44
CA VAL A 269 -1.72 16.06 -3.84
C VAL A 269 -0.33 15.84 -4.45
N GLY A 270 -0.12 14.74 -5.14
CA GLY A 270 1.15 14.41 -5.77
C GLY A 270 1.07 13.07 -6.48
N PHE A 271 2.22 12.60 -6.96
CA PHE A 271 2.32 11.39 -7.75
C PHE A 271 3.51 10.53 -7.32
N GLY A 272 3.30 9.22 -7.29
CA GLY A 272 4.36 8.23 -7.36
C GLY A 272 4.53 7.78 -8.81
N GLY A 273 5.76 7.52 -9.24
CA GLY A 273 6.08 7.06 -10.59
C GLY A 273 7.07 5.91 -10.58
N ARG A 274 6.70 4.79 -11.19
CA ARG A 274 7.58 3.62 -11.33
C ARG A 274 8.08 3.51 -12.76
N ALA A 275 9.39 3.35 -12.93
CA ALA A 275 9.97 3.09 -14.25
C ALA A 275 9.41 1.79 -14.82
N LEU A 276 9.22 1.72 -16.14
CA LEU A 276 8.78 0.51 -16.81
C LEU A 276 9.89 -0.56 -16.83
N ASN A 277 11.13 -0.12 -17.01
CA ASN A 277 12.34 -0.95 -16.96
C ASN A 277 13.03 -0.83 -15.59
N ASP A 278 13.45 -1.98 -15.03
CA ASP A 278 14.16 -2.07 -13.75
C ASP A 278 15.63 -1.57 -13.83
N GLU A 279 16.19 -1.41 -15.03
CA GLU A 279 17.51 -0.79 -15.25
C GLU A 279 17.51 0.72 -14.98
N ILE A 280 16.37 1.39 -15.14
CA ILE A 280 16.24 2.84 -14.95
C ILE A 280 16.20 3.14 -13.45
N LYS A 281 17.26 3.77 -12.94
CA LYS A 281 17.35 4.20 -11.54
C LYS A 281 17.03 5.69 -11.37
N PRO A 282 16.30 6.06 -10.31
CA PRO A 282 15.66 5.18 -9.33
C PRO A 282 14.39 4.51 -9.87
N LYS A 283 14.09 3.29 -9.39
CA LYS A 283 12.93 2.49 -9.81
C LYS A 283 11.60 3.18 -9.51
N TYR A 284 11.51 3.81 -8.34
CA TYR A 284 10.37 4.64 -7.91
C TYR A 284 10.83 6.08 -7.66
N ILE A 285 10.01 7.04 -8.07
CA ILE A 285 10.16 8.48 -7.79
C ILE A 285 8.83 8.99 -7.26
N ASN A 286 8.89 9.80 -6.21
CA ASN A 286 7.71 10.51 -5.69
C ASN A 286 7.87 12.00 -5.94
N SER A 287 6.74 12.70 -6.10
CA SER A 287 6.70 14.16 -6.02
C SER A 287 7.50 14.67 -4.82
N PRO A 288 8.20 15.80 -4.96
CA PRO A 288 8.87 16.44 -3.82
C PRO A 288 7.84 17.03 -2.85
N ASP A 289 8.26 17.33 -1.62
CA ASP A 289 7.40 18.07 -0.69
C ASP A 289 7.03 19.44 -1.26
N SER A 290 5.77 19.84 -1.06
CA SER A 290 5.20 21.11 -1.50
C SER A 290 4.14 21.58 -0.50
N GLU A 291 3.53 22.75 -0.71
CA GLU A 291 2.45 23.26 0.16
C GLU A 291 1.20 22.36 0.21
N VAL A 292 1.04 21.42 -0.73
CA VAL A 292 -0.07 20.45 -0.74
C VAL A 292 0.37 19.02 -0.47
N PHE A 293 1.68 18.74 -0.48
CA PHE A 293 2.22 17.39 -0.37
C PHE A 293 3.29 17.31 0.70
N HIS A 294 3.01 16.55 1.76
CA HIS A 294 3.93 16.32 2.87
C HIS A 294 4.10 14.82 3.10
N LYS A 295 5.23 14.25 2.68
CA LYS A 295 5.46 12.78 2.72
C LYS A 295 5.31 12.20 4.12
N ASN A 296 5.70 12.95 5.13
CA ASN A 296 5.66 12.54 6.53
C ASN A 296 4.24 12.49 7.12
N GLN A 297 3.24 13.08 6.46
CA GLN A 297 1.84 13.16 6.93
C GLN A 297 0.86 12.41 6.02
N LEU A 298 1.36 11.77 4.96
CA LEU A 298 0.55 11.07 3.97
C LEU A 298 0.85 9.58 4.00
N LEU A 299 -0.21 8.80 3.84
CA LEU A 299 -0.18 7.35 3.64
C LEU A 299 -0.98 7.03 2.39
N TYR A 300 -0.34 6.38 1.43
CA TYR A 300 -1.02 5.93 0.23
C TYR A 300 -2.08 4.88 0.58
N GLY A 301 -3.27 4.97 0.01
CA GLY A 301 -4.40 4.07 0.30
C GLY A 301 -5.24 4.43 1.52
N LEU A 302 -4.84 5.43 2.32
CA LEU A 302 -5.60 5.83 3.51
C LEU A 302 -7.00 6.34 3.15
N TYR A 303 -7.11 7.16 2.10
CA TYR A 303 -8.40 7.68 1.63
C TYR A 303 -9.29 6.53 1.13
N GLU A 304 -8.73 5.65 0.31
CA GLU A 304 -9.42 4.49 -0.25
C GLU A 304 -9.92 3.56 0.85
N GLY A 305 -9.09 3.24 1.85
CA GLY A 305 -9.47 2.41 2.99
C GLY A 305 -10.57 3.03 3.84
N ARG A 306 -10.52 4.35 4.07
CA ARG A 306 -11.61 5.08 4.77
C ARG A 306 -12.91 5.05 3.98
N LYS A 307 -12.83 5.27 2.66
CA LYS A 307 -14.00 5.22 1.76
C LYS A 307 -14.66 3.84 1.78
N GLN A 308 -13.87 2.78 1.88
CA GLN A 308 -14.34 1.40 2.01
C GLN A 308 -14.70 0.99 3.46
N LYS A 309 -14.59 1.91 4.43
CA LYS A 309 -14.87 1.66 5.86
C LYS A 309 -14.07 0.47 6.42
N ALA A 310 -12.79 0.40 6.05
CA ALA A 310 -11.87 -0.63 6.53
C ALA A 310 -11.87 -0.70 8.07
N GLN A 311 -11.99 -1.92 8.59
CA GLN A 311 -11.91 -2.19 10.03
C GLN A 311 -10.47 -2.45 10.44
N ASP A 312 -9.78 -3.34 9.73
CA ASP A 312 -8.38 -3.67 9.98
C ASP A 312 -7.44 -2.85 9.09
N TRP A 313 -6.34 -2.39 9.66
CA TRP A 313 -5.34 -1.57 8.98
C TRP A 313 -3.99 -2.29 8.89
N LEU A 314 -3.48 -2.41 7.67
CA LEU A 314 -2.23 -3.09 7.33
C LEU A 314 -1.29 -2.11 6.64
N MET A 315 -0.20 -1.74 7.31
CA MET A 315 0.83 -0.89 6.72
C MET A 315 1.86 -1.74 5.99
N VAL A 316 2.12 -1.44 4.71
CA VAL A 316 3.06 -2.10 3.80
C VAL A 316 4.05 -1.09 3.21
N GLU A 317 5.02 -1.54 2.41
CA GLU A 317 6.08 -0.67 1.90
C GLU A 317 5.73 0.06 0.59
N GLY A 318 5.01 -0.58 -0.33
CA GLY A 318 4.84 -0.10 -1.69
C GLY A 318 3.42 0.23 -2.13
N TYR A 319 3.31 1.07 -3.18
CA TYR A 319 2.05 1.37 -3.87
C TYR A 319 1.38 0.11 -4.42
N MET A 320 2.18 -0.76 -5.05
CA MET A 320 1.69 -1.98 -5.68
C MET A 320 1.12 -2.94 -4.66
N ASP A 321 1.73 -3.05 -3.47
CA ASP A 321 1.23 -3.87 -2.37
C ASP A 321 -0.17 -3.40 -1.96
N VAL A 322 -0.35 -2.10 -1.74
CA VAL A 322 -1.65 -1.53 -1.36
C VAL A 322 -2.72 -1.82 -2.41
N ILE A 323 -2.40 -1.59 -3.69
CA ILE A 323 -3.35 -1.78 -4.79
C ILE A 323 -3.72 -3.25 -4.93
N ALA A 324 -2.72 -4.15 -4.89
CA ALA A 324 -2.93 -5.59 -4.97
C ALA A 324 -3.78 -6.08 -3.79
N LEU A 325 -3.39 -5.74 -2.56
CA LEU A 325 -4.12 -6.12 -1.35
C LEU A 325 -5.58 -5.66 -1.38
N GLN A 326 -5.85 -4.40 -1.77
CA GLN A 326 -7.23 -3.91 -1.90
C GLN A 326 -8.01 -4.64 -3.00
N GLN A 327 -7.37 -4.94 -4.14
CA GLN A 327 -8.03 -5.71 -5.21
C GLN A 327 -8.50 -7.08 -4.72
N TYR A 328 -7.74 -7.73 -3.83
CA TYR A 328 -8.12 -9.00 -3.21
C TYR A 328 -9.03 -8.85 -1.98
N GLY A 329 -9.42 -7.63 -1.60
CA GLY A 329 -10.40 -7.36 -0.54
C GLY A 329 -9.83 -6.89 0.79
N ILE A 330 -8.52 -6.66 0.90
CA ILE A 330 -7.89 -6.06 2.09
C ILE A 330 -8.00 -4.54 1.99
N ALA A 331 -9.18 -4.00 2.33
CA ALA A 331 -9.51 -2.58 2.18
C ALA A 331 -8.56 -1.62 2.93
N GLY A 332 -8.08 -2.00 4.12
CA GLY A 332 -7.26 -1.14 4.97
C GLY A 332 -5.75 -1.21 4.74
N ALA A 333 -5.32 -1.70 3.57
CA ALA A 333 -3.91 -1.64 3.19
C ALA A 333 -3.46 -0.19 2.95
N VAL A 334 -2.31 0.19 3.50
CA VAL A 334 -1.71 1.53 3.35
C VAL A 334 -0.20 1.45 3.20
N ALA A 335 0.43 2.41 2.52
CA ALA A 335 1.89 2.44 2.37
C ALA A 335 2.49 3.81 2.66
N THR A 336 3.74 3.80 3.11
CA THR A 336 4.56 5.02 3.17
C THR A 336 5.03 5.43 1.77
N LEU A 337 5.37 6.72 1.62
CA LEU A 337 5.71 7.29 0.30
C LEU A 337 7.23 7.21 0.04
N GLY A 338 7.78 6.00 0.04
CA GLY A 338 9.20 5.73 -0.23
C GLY A 338 10.15 6.20 0.88
N THR A 339 9.65 6.31 2.11
CA THR A 339 10.43 6.66 3.31
C THR A 339 10.13 5.67 4.43
N ALA A 340 11.07 5.52 5.36
CA ALA A 340 10.79 4.79 6.60
C ALA A 340 9.58 5.41 7.32
N SER A 341 8.77 4.54 7.94
CA SER A 341 7.62 4.95 8.76
C SER A 341 8.04 5.90 9.87
N ASN A 342 7.15 6.81 10.25
CA ASN A 342 7.39 7.77 11.31
C ASN A 342 6.24 7.80 12.34
N THR A 343 6.41 8.58 13.41
CA THR A 343 5.43 8.71 14.50
C THR A 343 4.08 9.25 14.03
N GLU A 344 4.07 10.18 13.07
CA GLU A 344 2.84 10.78 12.54
C GLU A 344 2.02 9.76 11.73
N HIS A 345 2.69 8.94 10.90
CA HIS A 345 2.04 7.84 10.17
C HIS A 345 1.32 6.88 11.14
N LEU A 346 1.99 6.47 12.21
CA LEU A 346 1.40 5.59 13.22
C LEU A 346 0.25 6.27 13.97
N ASN A 347 0.38 7.55 14.32
CA ASN A 347 -0.71 8.31 14.94
C ASN A 347 -1.94 8.43 14.04
N ILE A 348 -1.75 8.64 12.73
CA ILE A 348 -2.84 8.67 11.74
C ILE A 348 -3.59 7.34 11.74
N LEU A 349 -2.87 6.22 11.76
CA LEU A 349 -3.47 4.89 11.79
C LEU A 349 -4.12 4.56 13.13
N PHE A 350 -3.53 4.96 14.25
CA PHE A 350 -4.14 4.75 15.58
C PHE A 350 -5.42 5.57 15.78
N LYS A 351 -5.61 6.65 15.00
CA LYS A 351 -6.90 7.36 14.94
C LYS A 351 -7.97 6.58 14.16
N GLN A 352 -7.59 5.60 13.32
CA GLN A 352 -8.54 4.78 12.56
C GLN A 352 -8.95 3.53 13.34
N ASN A 353 -7.96 2.84 13.92
CA ASN A 353 -8.18 1.68 14.78
C ASN A 353 -7.07 1.62 15.82
N ASN A 354 -7.43 1.21 17.04
CA ASN A 354 -6.46 0.96 18.10
C ASN A 354 -5.56 -0.24 17.82
N ARG A 355 -5.96 -1.15 16.92
CA ARG A 355 -5.16 -2.29 16.47
C ARG A 355 -4.65 -2.04 15.05
N ILE A 356 -3.33 -2.10 14.89
CA ILE A 356 -2.65 -1.92 13.61
C ILE A 356 -1.73 -3.12 13.36
N THR A 357 -1.64 -3.55 12.10
CA THR A 357 -0.64 -4.53 11.65
C THR A 357 0.35 -3.85 10.71
N ILE A 358 1.64 -4.14 10.88
CA ILE A 358 2.70 -3.64 9.99
C ILE A 358 3.37 -4.84 9.34
N ALA A 359 3.41 -4.81 8.00
CA ALA A 359 4.05 -5.83 7.19
C ALA A 359 5.51 -5.47 6.91
N PHE A 360 6.39 -6.47 6.95
CA PHE A 360 7.80 -6.33 6.59
C PHE A 360 8.22 -7.47 5.68
N ASP A 361 9.03 -7.15 4.68
CA ASP A 361 9.64 -8.17 3.84
C ASP A 361 10.50 -9.13 4.69
N GLY A 362 10.58 -10.40 4.29
CA GLY A 362 11.26 -11.46 5.05
C GLY A 362 12.80 -11.32 5.13
N ASP A 363 13.38 -10.36 4.41
CA ASP A 363 14.82 -10.22 4.28
C ASP A 363 15.49 -9.47 5.46
N VAL A 364 16.82 -9.38 5.42
CA VAL A 364 17.61 -8.69 6.46
C VAL A 364 17.28 -7.19 6.52
N ALA A 365 16.86 -6.58 5.41
CA ALA A 365 16.48 -5.18 5.36
C ALA A 365 15.14 -4.94 6.06
N GLY A 366 14.15 -5.80 5.81
CA GLY A 366 12.85 -5.83 6.46
C GLY A 366 12.95 -6.03 7.97
N GLN A 367 13.84 -6.92 8.43
CA GLN A 367 14.11 -7.09 9.88
C GLN A 367 14.68 -5.83 10.53
N LYS A 368 15.62 -5.14 9.86
CA LYS A 368 16.15 -3.85 10.34
C LYS A 368 15.07 -2.77 10.34
N ALA A 369 14.21 -2.75 9.33
CA ALA A 369 13.08 -1.84 9.25
C ALA A 369 12.05 -2.10 10.36
N ALA A 370 11.82 -3.36 10.71
CA ALA A 370 10.95 -3.76 11.81
C ALA A 370 11.47 -3.23 13.16
N ARG A 371 12.76 -3.39 13.45
CA ARG A 371 13.37 -2.84 14.68
C ARG A 371 13.25 -1.31 14.74
N ARG A 372 13.53 -0.62 13.64
CA ARG A 372 13.40 0.85 13.60
C ARG A 372 11.95 1.28 13.81
N THR A 373 11.00 0.59 13.19
CA THR A 373 9.58 0.89 13.33
C THR A 373 9.09 0.62 14.75
N LEU A 374 9.60 -0.42 15.40
CA LEU A 374 9.37 -0.73 16.80
C LEU A 374 9.77 0.45 17.71
N GLU A 375 10.98 0.98 17.57
CA GLU A 375 11.48 2.11 18.37
C GLU A 375 10.60 3.37 18.21
N ILE A 376 10.05 3.59 17.01
CA ILE A 376 9.13 4.69 16.70
C ILE A 376 7.74 4.45 17.29
N ALA A 377 7.29 3.19 17.33
CA ALA A 377 5.96 2.82 17.78
C ALA A 377 5.83 2.73 19.30
N LEU A 378 6.88 2.29 20.02
CA LEU A 378 6.84 2.08 21.47
C LEU A 378 6.32 3.30 22.25
N PRO A 379 6.75 4.54 21.99
CA PRO A 379 6.21 5.73 22.69
C PRO A 379 4.71 5.97 22.48
N LEU A 380 4.12 5.38 21.44
CA LEU A 380 2.71 5.55 21.08
C LEU A 380 1.80 4.48 21.70
N LEU A 381 2.35 3.44 22.33
CA LEU A 381 1.60 2.30 22.87
C LEU A 381 1.07 2.58 24.28
N ASN A 382 0.09 3.47 24.37
CA ASN A 382 -0.74 3.64 25.56
C ASN A 382 -1.69 2.44 25.74
N ASP A 383 -2.22 2.28 26.96
CA ASP A 383 -3.22 1.23 27.25
C ASP A 383 -4.38 1.28 26.22
N GLY A 384 -4.71 0.12 25.65
CA GLY A 384 -5.75 -0.04 24.64
C GLY A 384 -5.28 -0.02 23.19
N ARG A 385 -4.02 0.35 22.90
CA ARG A 385 -3.43 0.23 21.56
C ARG A 385 -2.69 -1.11 21.40
N GLU A 386 -2.89 -1.74 20.24
CA GLU A 386 -2.28 -3.02 19.87
C GLU A 386 -1.52 -2.87 18.56
N LEU A 387 -0.30 -3.42 18.52
CA LEU A 387 0.53 -3.46 17.32
C LEU A 387 0.93 -4.89 17.01
N LYS A 388 0.74 -5.30 15.75
CA LYS A 388 1.16 -6.59 15.21
C LYS A 388 2.24 -6.41 14.16
N PHE A 389 3.19 -7.34 14.14
CA PHE A 389 4.25 -7.40 13.14
C PHE A 389 3.99 -8.61 12.26
N PHE A 390 3.65 -8.36 11.00
CA PHE A 390 3.48 -9.39 9.98
C PHE A 390 4.73 -9.43 9.11
N VAL A 391 5.72 -10.19 9.55
CA VAL A 391 6.87 -10.48 8.69
C VAL A 391 6.39 -11.42 7.58
N LEU A 392 6.87 -11.28 6.35
CA LEU A 392 6.54 -12.13 5.21
C LEU A 392 7.60 -13.21 4.94
N PRO A 393 7.25 -14.31 4.24
CA PRO A 393 8.23 -15.27 3.75
C PRO A 393 9.37 -14.64 2.98
N ASN A 394 10.55 -15.25 3.08
CA ASN A 394 11.69 -14.88 2.24
C ASN A 394 11.24 -14.86 0.77
N ASP A 395 11.76 -13.88 0.03
CA ASP A 395 11.49 -13.65 -1.40
C ASP A 395 10.04 -13.26 -1.75
N HIS A 396 9.21 -12.91 -0.75
CA HIS A 396 7.85 -12.44 -0.97
C HIS A 396 7.59 -11.03 -0.40
N ASP A 397 7.02 -10.19 -1.25
CA ASP A 397 6.31 -8.94 -0.89
C ASP A 397 4.80 -9.21 -0.74
N PRO A 398 4.01 -8.31 -0.12
CA PRO A 398 2.58 -8.50 0.03
C PRO A 398 1.83 -8.70 -1.30
N ASP A 399 2.23 -8.00 -2.37
CA ASP A 399 1.70 -8.19 -3.74
C ASP A 399 1.88 -9.65 -4.23
N SER A 400 3.10 -10.17 -4.23
CA SER A 400 3.39 -11.53 -4.69
C SER A 400 2.78 -12.60 -3.79
N LEU A 401 2.77 -12.38 -2.46
CA LEU A 401 2.22 -13.34 -1.51
C LEU A 401 0.71 -13.51 -1.70
N ILE A 402 -0.05 -12.42 -1.78
CA ILE A 402 -1.51 -12.52 -1.92
C ILE A 402 -1.92 -13.09 -3.27
N ARG A 403 -1.14 -12.83 -4.33
CA ARG A 403 -1.36 -13.43 -5.65
C ARG A 403 -1.08 -14.94 -5.66
N ARG A 404 -0.09 -15.40 -4.89
CA ARG A 404 0.26 -16.82 -4.78
C ARG A 404 -0.72 -17.60 -3.90
N GLU A 405 -1.01 -17.09 -2.71
CA GLU A 405 -1.77 -17.78 -1.67
C GLU A 405 -3.28 -17.55 -1.75
N GLY A 406 -3.70 -16.46 -2.40
CA GLY A 406 -5.08 -16.01 -2.36
C GLY A 406 -5.48 -15.40 -1.01
N ILE A 407 -6.65 -14.77 -0.99
CA ILE A 407 -7.14 -13.98 0.15
C ILE A 407 -7.36 -14.81 1.42
N GLU A 408 -7.84 -16.05 1.31
CA GLU A 408 -8.16 -16.89 2.47
C GLU A 408 -6.91 -17.26 3.26
N ASN A 409 -5.88 -17.75 2.56
CA ASN A 409 -4.61 -18.10 3.19
C ASN A 409 -3.84 -16.86 3.64
N PHE A 410 -3.87 -15.77 2.87
CA PHE A 410 -3.29 -14.49 3.30
C PHE A 410 -3.91 -14.01 4.62
N ASN A 411 -5.23 -14.09 4.77
CA ASN A 411 -5.91 -13.74 6.02
C ASN A 411 -5.55 -14.67 7.19
N LYS A 412 -5.38 -15.98 6.94
CA LYS A 412 -4.89 -16.91 7.97
C LYS A 412 -3.50 -16.51 8.46
N LEU A 413 -2.58 -16.22 7.53
CA LEU A 413 -1.23 -15.74 7.85
C LEU A 413 -1.27 -14.42 8.63
N LEU A 414 -2.13 -13.48 8.21
CA LEU A 414 -2.30 -12.20 8.89
C LEU A 414 -2.88 -12.36 10.31
N GLN A 415 -3.77 -13.33 10.54
CA GLN A 415 -4.32 -13.63 11.87
C GLN A 415 -3.28 -14.27 12.79
N GLN A 416 -2.42 -15.14 12.24
CA GLN A 416 -1.31 -15.80 12.93
C GLN A 416 -0.11 -14.85 13.15
N ALA A 417 -0.15 -13.64 12.57
CA ALA A 417 0.88 -12.64 12.75
C ALA A 417 1.09 -12.36 14.25
N PRO A 418 2.34 -12.46 14.73
CA PRO A 418 2.63 -12.36 16.14
C PRO A 418 2.33 -10.99 16.71
N LEU A 419 1.93 -11.01 17.98
CA LEU A 419 1.83 -9.81 18.79
C LEU A 419 3.22 -9.20 18.97
N LEU A 420 3.24 -7.90 19.23
CA LEU A 420 4.45 -7.17 19.55
C LEU A 420 5.32 -7.86 20.63
N SER A 421 4.71 -8.38 21.69
CA SER A 421 5.44 -9.05 22.78
C SER A 421 6.20 -10.29 22.32
N ASP A 422 5.62 -11.06 21.41
CA ASP A 422 6.24 -12.26 20.86
C ASP A 422 7.32 -11.88 19.84
N PHE A 423 7.08 -10.85 19.04
CA PHE A 423 8.06 -10.22 18.15
C PHE A 423 9.32 -9.79 18.88
N VAL A 424 9.18 -8.97 19.91
CA VAL A 424 10.32 -8.50 20.70
C VAL A 424 11.04 -9.66 21.35
N PHE A 425 10.32 -10.69 21.83
CA PHE A 425 10.96 -11.85 22.48
C PHE A 425 11.79 -12.66 21.50
N ALA A 426 11.23 -13.02 20.34
CA ALA A 426 11.94 -13.76 19.31
C ALA A 426 13.18 -12.99 18.83
N HIS A 427 13.02 -11.69 18.57
CA HIS A 427 14.11 -10.82 18.10
C HIS A 427 15.26 -10.70 19.11
N LEU A 428 14.95 -10.48 20.39
CA LEU A 428 15.99 -10.32 21.42
C LEU A 428 16.68 -11.66 21.76
N THR A 429 15.97 -12.79 21.69
CA THR A 429 16.56 -14.08 22.04
C THR A 429 17.38 -14.72 20.93
N GLN A 430 17.22 -14.28 19.67
CA GLN A 430 17.93 -14.83 18.52
C GLN A 430 19.46 -14.70 18.62
N ASN A 431 19.96 -13.65 19.27
CA ASN A 431 21.39 -13.34 19.34
C ASN A 431 22.06 -13.76 20.66
N HIS A 432 21.30 -14.33 21.61
CA HIS A 432 21.76 -14.58 22.97
C HIS A 432 21.44 -16.00 23.42
N ASP A 433 22.39 -16.65 24.09
CA ASP A 433 22.14 -17.98 24.69
C ASP A 433 21.33 -17.85 25.98
N ILE A 434 20.01 -18.01 25.85
CA ILE A 434 19.05 -17.96 26.97
C ILE A 434 19.16 -19.14 27.94
N SER A 435 20.03 -20.14 27.69
CA SER A 435 20.31 -21.20 28.65
C SER A 435 21.26 -20.74 29.76
N SER A 436 22.09 -19.73 29.49
CA SER A 436 23.04 -19.14 30.42
C SER A 436 22.46 -17.96 31.21
N PRO A 437 22.86 -17.76 32.49
CA PRO A 437 22.53 -16.54 33.23
C PRO A 437 22.98 -15.26 32.52
N GLU A 438 24.15 -15.29 31.87
CA GLU A 438 24.74 -14.17 31.12
C GLU A 438 23.87 -13.77 29.93
N GLY A 439 23.44 -14.73 29.11
CA GLY A 439 22.57 -14.47 27.97
C GLY A 439 21.18 -13.99 28.39
N LYS A 440 20.61 -14.54 29.47
CA LYS A 440 19.37 -14.02 30.06
C LYS A 440 19.53 -12.57 30.54
N SER A 441 20.67 -12.23 31.14
CA SER A 441 20.99 -10.87 31.59
C SER A 441 21.06 -9.89 30.41
N GLN A 442 21.71 -10.29 29.31
CA GLN A 442 21.80 -9.49 28.08
C GLN A 442 20.42 -9.21 27.47
N VAL A 443 19.57 -10.23 27.32
CA VAL A 443 18.19 -10.08 26.84
C VAL A 443 17.39 -9.11 27.72
N MET A 444 17.49 -9.25 29.05
CA MET A 444 16.79 -8.36 29.98
C MET A 444 17.31 -6.92 29.95
N SER A 445 18.60 -6.72 29.63
CA SER A 445 19.20 -5.38 29.46
C SER A 445 18.64 -4.69 28.21
N GLU A 446 18.61 -5.38 27.08
CA GLU A 446 18.03 -4.84 25.84
C GLU A 446 16.52 -4.60 25.96
N LEU A 447 15.79 -5.49 26.64
CA LEU A 447 14.37 -5.28 26.93
C LEU A 447 14.14 -3.99 27.75
N ARG A 448 15.02 -3.68 28.71
CA ARG A 448 14.90 -2.42 29.48
C ARG A 448 15.04 -1.20 28.57
N GLN A 449 16.00 -1.21 27.66
CA GLN A 449 16.16 -0.12 26.69
C GLN A 449 14.89 0.12 25.86
N LEU A 450 14.23 -0.95 25.40
CA LEU A 450 12.96 -0.84 24.67
C LEU A 450 11.80 -0.41 25.58
N THR A 451 11.66 -1.01 26.76
CA THR A 451 10.57 -0.69 27.69
C THR A 451 10.70 0.70 28.32
N ASP A 452 11.87 1.32 28.26
CA ASP A 452 12.09 2.72 28.61
C ASP A 452 11.48 3.70 27.60
N LEU A 453 11.27 3.28 26.35
CA LEU A 453 10.58 4.06 25.34
C LEU A 453 9.05 4.03 25.49
N LEU A 454 8.50 3.02 26.18
CA LEU A 454 7.06 2.93 26.44
C LEU A 454 6.60 4.08 27.34
N PRO A 455 5.31 4.49 27.24
CA PRO A 455 4.71 5.44 28.17
C PRO A 455 4.97 5.07 29.63
N LYS A 456 5.37 6.06 30.44
CA LYS A 456 5.62 5.86 31.88
C LYS A 456 4.34 5.48 32.64
N THR A 457 3.20 5.94 32.15
CA THR A 457 1.87 5.60 32.66
C THR A 457 1.27 4.52 31.76
N GLY A 458 1.16 3.29 32.26
CA GLY A 458 0.49 2.21 31.54
C GLY A 458 0.83 0.84 32.11
N SER A 459 -0.11 -0.10 31.99
CA SER A 459 0.05 -1.48 32.46
C SER A 459 0.99 -2.30 31.55
N PHE A 460 1.07 -1.95 30.27
CA PHE A 460 1.76 -2.72 29.25
C PHE A 460 3.27 -2.88 29.53
N ARG A 461 3.94 -1.82 30.01
CA ARG A 461 5.37 -1.89 30.38
C ARG A 461 5.63 -2.94 31.46
N TYR A 462 4.79 -2.99 32.49
CA TYR A 462 4.91 -3.98 33.57
C TYR A 462 4.62 -5.40 33.05
N LEU A 463 3.53 -5.57 32.30
CA LEU A 463 3.11 -6.86 31.75
C LEU A 463 4.14 -7.44 30.78
N LEU A 464 4.75 -6.60 29.92
CA LEU A 464 5.80 -7.03 28.99
C LEU A 464 7.05 -7.52 29.75
N ASN A 465 7.50 -6.77 30.76
CA ASN A 465 8.62 -7.17 31.61
C ASN A 465 8.32 -8.49 32.36
N GLN A 466 7.09 -8.66 32.84
CA GLN A 466 6.65 -9.86 33.53
C GLN A 466 6.64 -11.08 32.60
N SER A 467 6.08 -10.94 31.39
CA SER A 467 6.05 -12.01 30.39
C SER A 467 7.46 -12.48 30.01
N PHE A 468 8.43 -11.57 29.86
CA PHE A 468 9.82 -11.94 29.58
C PHE A 468 10.47 -12.71 30.74
N LYS A 469 10.25 -12.29 31.99
CA LYS A 469 10.73 -13.03 33.16
C LYS A 469 10.20 -14.46 33.17
N GLU A 470 8.91 -14.62 32.90
CA GLU A 470 8.24 -15.93 32.84
C GLU A 470 8.81 -16.79 31.71
N LYS A 471 8.91 -16.25 30.49
CA LYS A 471 9.46 -16.96 29.33
C LYS A 471 10.95 -17.34 29.50
N LEU A 472 11.74 -16.54 30.22
CA LEU A 472 13.15 -16.85 30.54
C LEU A 472 13.30 -17.76 31.78
N GLY A 473 12.19 -18.16 32.42
CA GLY A 473 12.20 -19.10 33.55
C GLY A 473 12.54 -18.50 34.91
N PHE A 474 12.36 -17.19 35.11
CA PHE A 474 12.50 -16.54 36.41
C PHE A 474 11.24 -16.77 37.28
N GLY A 475 11.14 -17.94 37.91
CA GLY A 475 10.05 -18.28 38.85
C GLY A 475 9.89 -19.78 39.13
N ARG A 476 9.42 -20.17 40.32
CA ARG A 476 9.10 -21.57 40.66
C ARG A 476 7.68 -21.92 40.18
N ARG A 477 7.58 -23.02 39.41
CA ARG A 477 6.36 -23.61 38.81
C ARG A 477 5.72 -22.76 37.71
N TRP A 478 6.26 -22.88 36.51
CA TRP A 478 5.49 -22.68 35.29
C TRP A 478 5.77 -23.84 34.34
N THR A 479 4.71 -24.55 33.96
CA THR A 479 4.68 -25.41 32.78
C THR A 479 4.12 -24.54 31.66
N PRO A 480 4.86 -24.33 30.56
CA PRO A 480 4.33 -23.53 29.48
C PRO A 480 3.13 -24.26 28.88
N GLN A 481 1.95 -23.64 28.91
CA GLN A 481 1.06 -23.78 27.77
C GLN A 481 1.74 -23.00 26.65
N VAL A 482 2.56 -23.71 25.88
CA VAL A 482 3.11 -23.17 24.64
C VAL A 482 1.90 -22.92 23.74
N SER A 483 1.58 -21.63 23.54
CA SER A 483 0.93 -21.19 22.32
C SER A 483 1.88 -21.55 21.18
N ASN A 484 1.70 -22.73 20.59
CA ASN A 484 2.32 -23.05 19.32
C ASN A 484 1.61 -22.22 18.24
N ASP A 485 2.40 -21.47 17.47
CA ASP A 485 2.03 -20.68 16.29
C ASP A 485 1.54 -19.23 16.51
N ALA A 486 2.49 -18.39 16.92
CA ALA A 486 2.57 -17.01 16.47
C ALA A 486 3.89 -16.86 15.69
N SER A 487 3.78 -16.77 14.37
CA SER A 487 4.82 -16.96 13.37
C SER A 487 5.92 -15.89 13.41
N LEU A 488 7.05 -16.22 14.05
CA LEU A 488 8.31 -15.46 14.03
C LEU A 488 9.52 -16.30 13.62
N SER A 489 9.31 -17.17 12.65
CA SER A 489 10.38 -17.78 11.88
C SER A 489 9.86 -18.06 10.49
N PHE A 490 10.38 -17.37 9.48
CA PHE A 490 10.35 -17.86 8.10
C PHE A 490 11.39 -18.94 7.90
N ASN A 491 11.21 -19.99 8.69
CA ASN A 491 11.23 -21.33 8.16
C ASN A 491 9.92 -21.92 8.63
N ILE A 492 9.12 -22.43 7.70
CA ILE A 492 8.18 -23.51 7.99
C ILE A 492 8.96 -24.43 8.93
N ARG A 493 8.58 -24.52 10.20
CA ARG A 493 9.15 -25.53 11.09
C ARG A 493 8.53 -26.86 10.67
N THR A 494 8.88 -27.32 9.47
CA THR A 494 9.02 -28.74 9.21
C THR A 494 9.95 -29.22 10.29
N LYS A 495 9.44 -30.13 11.12
CA LYS A 495 10.22 -30.64 12.24
C LYS A 495 11.49 -31.28 11.68
N ASP A 496 12.56 -31.36 12.45
CA ASP A 496 13.78 -32.10 12.05
C ASP A 496 13.40 -33.53 11.61
N GLU A 497 12.36 -34.11 12.22
CA GLU A 497 11.77 -35.39 11.82
C GLU A 497 11.18 -35.39 10.40
N ASP A 498 10.51 -34.31 10.01
CA ASP A 498 9.89 -34.17 8.69
C ASP A 498 10.97 -33.97 7.61
N PHE A 499 12.04 -33.24 7.93
CA PHE A 499 13.20 -33.10 7.05
C PHE A 499 13.96 -34.43 6.91
N ALA A 500 14.19 -35.15 8.00
CA ALA A 500 14.78 -36.49 7.95
C ALA A 500 13.94 -37.42 7.09
N LEU A 501 12.61 -37.37 7.23
CA LEU A 501 11.70 -38.15 6.40
C LEU A 501 11.81 -37.76 4.92
N ALA A 502 11.79 -36.47 4.58
CA ALA A 502 11.93 -36.02 3.21
C ALA A 502 13.27 -36.44 2.58
N VAL A 503 14.36 -36.39 3.35
CA VAL A 503 15.67 -36.91 2.92
C VAL A 503 15.60 -38.40 2.65
N LEU A 504 15.01 -39.19 3.54
CA LEU A 504 14.92 -40.65 3.40
C LEU A 504 14.03 -41.09 2.24
N ILE A 505 12.98 -40.33 1.93
CA ILE A 505 12.11 -40.61 0.78
C ILE A 505 12.82 -40.26 -0.54
N HIS A 506 13.47 -39.10 -0.60
CA HIS A 506 14.15 -38.64 -1.81
C HIS A 506 15.52 -39.32 -2.02
N HIS A 507 16.16 -39.78 -0.94
CA HIS A 507 17.47 -40.45 -0.93
C HIS A 507 17.48 -41.68 0.00
N PRO A 508 16.84 -42.79 -0.41
CA PRO A 508 16.72 -44.01 0.41
C PRO A 508 18.05 -44.57 0.92
N PHE A 509 19.11 -44.50 0.13
CA PHE A 509 20.44 -45.02 0.49
C PHE A 509 21.08 -44.31 1.69
N LEU A 510 20.63 -43.09 2.02
CA LEU A 510 21.11 -42.34 3.18
C LEU A 510 20.52 -42.86 4.50
N TYR A 511 19.67 -43.89 4.47
CA TYR A 511 19.15 -44.59 5.65
C TYR A 511 20.23 -44.99 6.66
N ILE A 512 21.44 -45.31 6.19
CA ILE A 512 22.61 -45.64 7.04
C ILE A 512 22.91 -44.58 8.11
N HIS A 513 22.61 -43.30 7.84
CA HIS A 513 22.81 -42.22 8.82
C HIS A 513 21.78 -42.26 9.95
N PHE A 514 20.58 -42.77 9.67
CA PHE A 514 19.43 -42.73 10.57
C PHE A 514 19.14 -44.06 11.28
N GLU A 515 19.87 -45.14 10.95
CA GLU A 515 19.65 -46.49 11.48
C GLU A 515 19.60 -46.53 13.02
N THR A 516 20.49 -45.78 13.67
CA THR A 516 20.62 -45.74 15.13
C THR A 516 19.43 -45.07 15.82
N LEU A 517 18.68 -44.21 15.12
CA LEU A 517 17.55 -43.48 15.69
C LEU A 517 16.38 -44.39 16.08
N ARG A 518 16.25 -45.55 15.42
CA ARG A 518 15.19 -46.54 15.70
C ARG A 518 15.20 -46.99 17.17
N ALA A 519 16.37 -47.03 17.80
CA ALA A 519 16.50 -47.40 19.20
C ALA A 519 15.97 -46.33 20.17
N TYR A 520 15.76 -45.10 19.71
CA TYR A 520 15.44 -43.95 20.55
C TYR A 520 14.08 -43.31 20.25
N LEU A 521 13.59 -43.47 19.02
CA LEU A 521 12.33 -42.89 18.57
C LEU A 521 11.11 -43.51 19.29
N PRO A 522 10.10 -42.70 19.64
CA PRO A 522 8.79 -43.18 20.07
C PRO A 522 8.07 -43.95 18.96
N GLU A 523 7.33 -45.01 19.31
CA GLU A 523 6.61 -45.85 18.34
C GLU A 523 5.45 -45.11 17.64
N ASP A 524 4.98 -43.99 18.18
CA ASP A 524 3.89 -43.17 17.63
C ASP A 524 4.36 -42.17 16.56
N GLU A 525 5.66 -41.96 16.39
CA GLU A 525 6.21 -41.02 15.40
C GLU A 525 6.21 -41.61 13.98
N LEU A 526 5.84 -40.81 12.99
CA LEU A 526 5.83 -41.24 11.57
C LEU A 526 7.24 -41.64 11.09
N LEU A 527 8.27 -40.92 11.52
CA LEU A 527 9.66 -41.24 11.20
C LEU A 527 10.06 -42.64 11.71
N ALA A 528 9.57 -43.05 12.88
CA ALA A 528 9.84 -44.38 13.43
C ALA A 528 9.27 -45.49 12.52
N HIS A 529 8.04 -45.29 12.04
CA HIS A 529 7.40 -46.22 11.12
C HIS A 529 8.12 -46.29 9.77
N VAL A 530 8.53 -45.15 9.21
CA VAL A 530 9.28 -45.10 7.94
C VAL A 530 10.65 -45.77 8.08
N LEU A 531 11.37 -45.53 9.16
CA LEU A 531 12.66 -46.20 9.42
C LEU A 531 12.49 -47.71 9.59
N GLN A 532 11.40 -48.18 10.19
CA GLN A 532 11.13 -49.62 10.30
C GLN A 532 10.80 -50.26 8.95
N VAL A 533 10.08 -49.56 8.09
CA VAL A 533 9.84 -50.01 6.70
C VAL A 533 11.16 -50.08 5.94
N LEU A 534 11.97 -49.02 6.01
CA LEU A 534 13.28 -48.95 5.35
C LEU A 534 14.21 -50.07 5.83
N ASP A 535 14.28 -50.34 7.13
CA ASP A 535 15.09 -51.44 7.67
C ASP A 535 14.78 -52.80 7.04
N GLY A 536 13.49 -53.06 6.77
CA GLY A 536 13.04 -54.34 6.21
C GLY A 536 13.23 -54.46 4.70
N ILE A 537 13.47 -53.35 4.00
CA ILE A 537 13.57 -53.32 2.53
C ILE A 537 14.92 -52.81 2.01
N PHE A 538 15.79 -52.32 2.89
CA PHE A 538 17.01 -51.60 2.51
C PHE A 538 17.94 -52.45 1.63
N ASP A 539 18.10 -53.73 1.98
CA ASP A 539 18.95 -54.68 1.24
C ASP A 539 18.35 -55.10 -0.12
N ASP A 540 17.04 -54.85 -0.33
CA ASP A 540 16.30 -55.18 -1.55
C ASP A 540 16.06 -53.96 -2.46
N LEU A 541 16.64 -52.79 -2.14
CA LEU A 541 16.45 -51.58 -2.94
C LEU A 541 17.11 -51.72 -4.33
N PRO A 542 16.42 -51.32 -5.42
CA PRO A 542 17.02 -51.24 -6.75
C PRO A 542 18.23 -50.29 -6.76
N ASP A 543 19.29 -50.63 -7.51
CA ASP A 543 20.51 -49.79 -7.63
C ASP A 543 20.25 -48.40 -8.24
N ASP A 544 19.16 -48.25 -8.99
CA ASP A 544 18.74 -46.97 -9.57
C ASP A 544 17.98 -46.12 -8.54
N GLN A 545 18.42 -44.87 -8.37
CA GLN A 545 17.87 -43.93 -7.40
C GLN A 545 16.37 -43.67 -7.58
N GLU A 546 15.92 -43.48 -8.83
CA GLU A 546 14.54 -43.12 -9.11
C GLU A 546 13.63 -44.33 -8.82
N LEU A 547 14.07 -45.52 -9.24
CA LEU A 547 13.39 -46.78 -8.92
C LEU A 547 13.38 -47.05 -7.40
N ALA A 548 14.46 -46.76 -6.68
CA ALA A 548 14.52 -46.89 -5.22
C ALA A 548 13.52 -45.95 -4.52
N THR A 549 13.42 -44.69 -4.96
CA THR A 549 12.42 -43.75 -4.43
C THR A 549 10.99 -44.25 -4.67
N TYR A 550 10.65 -44.73 -5.88
CA TYR A 550 9.33 -45.30 -6.14
C TYR A 550 9.06 -46.55 -5.29
N TYR A 551 10.07 -47.40 -5.11
CA TYR A 551 9.96 -48.61 -4.29
C TYR A 551 9.65 -48.27 -2.83
N VAL A 552 10.37 -47.30 -2.25
CA VAL A 552 10.12 -46.80 -0.89
C VAL A 552 8.75 -46.15 -0.76
N LEU A 553 8.33 -45.32 -1.73
CA LEU A 553 6.99 -44.72 -1.73
C LEU A 553 5.89 -45.78 -1.77
N GLY A 554 6.09 -46.86 -2.53
CA GLY A 554 5.19 -48.02 -2.55
C GLY A 554 5.12 -48.73 -1.20
N ALA A 555 6.28 -49.00 -0.59
CA ALA A 555 6.38 -49.62 0.73
C ALA A 555 5.74 -48.75 1.84
N CYS A 556 5.85 -47.43 1.70
CA CYS A 556 5.28 -46.44 2.61
C CYS A 556 3.85 -45.98 2.21
N SER A 557 3.17 -46.69 1.31
CA SER A 557 1.84 -46.30 0.78
C SER A 557 0.79 -46.03 1.86
N ARG A 558 0.86 -46.73 3.00
CA ARG A 558 0.00 -46.50 4.18
C ARG A 558 0.09 -45.06 4.72
N TYR A 559 1.22 -44.39 4.51
CA TYR A 559 1.50 -43.03 4.98
C TYR A 559 1.56 -42.00 3.84
N ALA A 560 1.16 -42.38 2.61
CA ALA A 560 1.34 -41.57 1.40
C ALA A 560 0.83 -40.13 1.53
N ASN A 561 -0.33 -39.91 2.17
CA ASN A 561 -0.89 -38.57 2.36
C ASN A 561 -0.01 -37.69 3.29
N ALA A 562 0.52 -38.26 4.36
CA ALA A 562 1.39 -37.55 5.29
C ALA A 562 2.76 -37.26 4.66
N ILE A 563 3.29 -38.22 3.90
CA ILE A 563 4.56 -38.06 3.17
C ILE A 563 4.42 -36.99 2.09
N ALA A 564 3.35 -37.00 1.30
CA ALA A 564 3.12 -36.01 0.24
C ALA A 564 3.05 -34.59 0.81
N ASP A 565 2.38 -34.40 1.94
CA ASP A 565 2.27 -33.13 2.65
C ASP A 565 3.63 -32.67 3.23
N ILE A 566 4.45 -33.58 3.76
CA ILE A 566 5.83 -33.29 4.19
C ILE A 566 6.71 -32.88 3.01
N MET A 567 6.63 -33.60 1.88
CA MET A 567 7.41 -33.32 0.68
C MET A 567 7.10 -31.92 0.11
N GLN A 568 5.83 -31.50 0.14
CA GLN A 568 5.42 -30.15 -0.30
C GLN A 568 5.98 -29.03 0.59
N ARG A 569 6.18 -29.28 1.89
CA ARG A 569 6.62 -28.26 2.87
C ARG A 569 8.13 -28.15 3.00
N THR A 570 8.86 -29.24 2.80
CA THR A 570 10.31 -29.33 3.01
C THR A 570 11.13 -28.79 1.84
N ASN A 571 10.57 -28.73 0.62
CA ASN A 571 11.27 -28.34 -0.61
C ASN A 571 12.64 -29.05 -0.78
N ILE A 572 12.66 -30.35 -0.47
CA ILE A 572 13.90 -31.11 -0.31
C ILE A 572 14.74 -31.19 -1.60
N GLU A 573 14.09 -31.17 -2.76
CA GLU A 573 14.74 -31.17 -4.08
C GLU A 573 15.75 -30.02 -4.24
N VAL A 574 15.45 -28.84 -3.67
CA VAL A 574 16.34 -27.68 -3.73
C VAL A 574 17.51 -27.80 -2.75
N LEU A 575 17.28 -28.48 -1.62
CA LEU A 575 18.26 -28.64 -0.53
C LEU A 575 19.25 -29.79 -0.78
N THR A 576 18.89 -30.76 -1.63
CA THR A 576 19.70 -31.94 -1.94
C THR A 576 20.14 -32.00 -3.40
N LYS A 577 20.45 -30.85 -4.01
CA LYS A 577 20.82 -30.74 -5.43
C LYS A 577 22.04 -31.57 -5.83
N THR A 578 22.99 -31.76 -4.91
CA THR A 578 24.17 -32.60 -5.14
C THR A 578 24.23 -33.73 -4.10
N PRO A 579 24.84 -34.88 -4.43
CA PRO A 579 24.99 -35.99 -3.48
C PRO A 579 25.72 -35.60 -2.19
N GLU A 580 26.71 -34.70 -2.28
CA GLU A 580 27.46 -34.21 -1.11
C GLU A 580 26.59 -33.35 -0.18
N MET A 581 25.71 -32.53 -0.76
CA MET A 581 24.75 -31.74 0.01
C MET A 581 23.73 -32.65 0.71
N ALA A 582 23.25 -33.69 0.01
CA ALA A 582 22.32 -34.66 0.55
C ALA A 582 22.95 -35.43 1.73
N ASP A 583 24.18 -35.92 1.58
CA ASP A 583 24.90 -36.66 2.63
C ASP A 583 25.18 -35.79 3.86
N LYS A 584 25.66 -34.56 3.66
CA LYS A 584 25.90 -33.61 4.74
C LYS A 584 24.62 -33.34 5.53
N LEU A 585 23.53 -33.06 4.82
CA LEU A 585 22.24 -32.71 5.41
C LEU A 585 21.62 -33.92 6.14
N ALA A 586 21.73 -35.13 5.57
CA ALA A 586 21.34 -36.37 6.25
C ALA A 586 22.09 -36.56 7.57
N SER A 587 23.41 -36.35 7.53
CA SER A 587 24.26 -36.51 8.71
C SER A 587 23.96 -35.48 9.80
N GLU A 588 23.68 -34.23 9.43
CA GLU A 588 23.31 -33.16 10.37
C GLU A 588 21.98 -33.44 11.07
N TYR A 589 20.93 -33.80 10.32
CA TYR A 589 19.63 -34.13 10.89
C TYR A 589 19.67 -35.40 11.74
N ALA A 590 20.41 -36.44 11.31
CA ALA A 590 20.57 -37.66 12.10
C ALA A 590 21.19 -37.36 13.48
N LEU A 591 22.25 -36.56 13.53
CA LEU A 591 22.91 -36.19 14.79
C LEU A 591 22.01 -35.32 15.68
N SER A 592 21.30 -34.34 15.10
CA SER A 592 20.35 -33.48 15.82
C SER A 592 19.25 -34.31 16.48
N LEU A 593 18.65 -35.22 15.71
CA LEU A 593 17.59 -36.11 16.19
C LEU A 593 18.11 -37.10 17.25
N GLU A 594 19.31 -37.65 17.07
CA GLU A 594 19.90 -38.59 18.04
C GLU A 594 20.13 -37.88 19.38
N GLU A 595 20.65 -36.65 19.35
CA GLU A 595 20.83 -35.84 20.56
C GLU A 595 19.48 -35.54 21.24
N LYS A 596 18.48 -35.12 20.45
CA LYS A 596 17.13 -34.79 20.93
C LYS A 596 16.50 -35.97 21.67
N TYR A 597 16.47 -37.15 21.05
CA TYR A 597 15.81 -38.32 21.64
C TYR A 597 16.62 -38.96 22.77
N LEU A 598 17.95 -38.93 22.73
CA LEU A 598 18.78 -39.33 23.87
C LEU A 598 18.53 -38.46 25.10
N ARG A 599 18.45 -37.13 24.91
CA ARG A 599 18.12 -36.19 26.00
C ARG A 599 16.70 -36.43 26.53
N GLN A 600 15.75 -36.78 25.67
CA GLN A 600 14.37 -37.10 26.07
C GLN A 600 14.31 -38.38 26.90
N LYS A 601 14.95 -39.47 26.47
CA LYS A 601 15.05 -40.71 27.25
C LYS A 601 15.77 -40.52 28.58
N LEU A 602 16.75 -39.62 28.65
CA LEU A 602 17.44 -39.28 29.90
C LEU A 602 16.53 -38.65 30.97
N LYS A 603 15.40 -38.04 30.57
CA LYS A 603 14.45 -37.42 31.52
C LYS A 603 13.62 -38.46 32.29
N ALA A 604 13.47 -39.67 31.76
CA ALA A 604 12.72 -40.75 32.38
C ALA A 604 13.39 -42.12 32.14
N PRO A 605 14.59 -42.37 32.69
CA PRO A 605 15.30 -43.65 32.52
C PRO A 605 14.62 -44.76 33.31
N LEU A 606 14.52 -45.97 32.74
CA LEU A 606 13.91 -47.13 33.40
C LEU A 606 14.83 -47.72 34.47
N SER A 607 16.14 -47.48 34.42
CA SER A 607 17.10 -47.91 35.44
C SER A 607 18.32 -47.00 35.60
N LEU A 608 19.05 -47.16 36.72
CA LEU A 608 20.33 -46.47 36.97
C LEU A 608 21.42 -46.87 35.97
N LEU A 609 21.43 -48.13 35.52
CA LEU A 609 22.36 -48.64 34.51
C LEU A 609 22.07 -48.02 33.15
N GLU A 610 20.80 -47.96 32.76
CA GLU A 610 20.37 -47.31 31.52
C GLU A 610 20.70 -45.82 31.54
N SER A 611 20.47 -45.12 32.66
CA SER A 611 20.84 -43.71 32.80
C SER A 611 22.33 -43.48 32.60
N ARG A 612 23.20 -44.34 33.16
CA ARG A 612 24.66 -44.27 32.93
C ARG A 612 25.02 -44.49 31.46
N ASN A 613 24.44 -45.50 30.82
CA ASN A 613 24.69 -45.82 29.42
C ASN A 613 24.23 -44.68 28.49
N LEU A 614 23.04 -44.10 28.73
CA LEU A 614 22.52 -42.97 27.96
C LEU A 614 23.41 -41.72 28.11
N ARG A 615 23.92 -41.44 29.32
CA ARG A 615 24.88 -40.34 29.54
C ARG A 615 26.20 -40.55 28.81
N GLN A 616 26.72 -41.78 28.82
CA GLN A 616 27.94 -42.10 28.09
C GLN A 616 27.76 -41.89 26.58
N LYS A 617 26.66 -42.42 26.02
CA LYS A 617 26.31 -42.22 24.60
C LYS A 617 26.13 -40.75 24.24
N LEU A 618 25.44 -39.98 25.09
CA LEU A 618 25.27 -38.54 24.87
C LEU A 618 26.63 -37.82 24.88
N ASN A 619 27.53 -38.16 25.81
CA ASN A 619 28.88 -37.58 25.85
C ASN A 619 29.72 -37.94 24.61
N GLU A 620 29.60 -39.16 24.11
CA GLU A 620 30.26 -39.59 22.87
C GLU A 620 29.69 -38.85 21.65
N LEU A 621 28.38 -38.66 21.58
CA LEU A 621 27.71 -37.88 20.54
C LEU A 621 28.14 -36.40 20.57
N THR A 622 28.15 -35.78 21.75
CA THR A 622 28.61 -34.39 21.91
C THR A 622 30.07 -34.22 21.52
N LYS A 623 30.93 -35.22 21.75
CA LYS A 623 32.31 -35.22 21.24
C LYS A 623 32.37 -35.29 19.71
N LYS A 624 31.54 -36.14 19.08
CA LYS A 624 31.45 -36.23 17.61
C LYS A 624 30.98 -34.91 16.98
N ILE A 625 29.97 -34.26 17.58
CA ILE A 625 29.48 -32.94 17.15
C ILE A 625 30.57 -31.88 17.35
N GLY A 626 31.25 -31.87 18.51
CA GLY A 626 32.30 -30.90 18.81
C GLY A 626 33.55 -31.00 17.94
N LEU A 627 33.93 -32.22 17.52
CA LEU A 627 35.05 -32.43 16.59
C LEU A 627 34.77 -31.92 15.17
N ARG A 628 33.51 -31.90 14.73
CA ARG A 628 33.08 -31.35 13.43
C ARG A 628 33.09 -29.83 13.36
N LEU A 629 33.06 -29.12 14.49
CA LEU A 629 33.14 -27.64 14.50
C LEU A 629 34.58 -27.11 14.35
N ILE A 630 35.57 -28.00 14.35
CA ILE A 630 37.01 -27.68 14.30
C ILE A 630 37.62 -28.04 12.93
N THR A 631 36.91 -28.83 12.11
CA THR A 631 37.25 -29.23 10.74
C THR A 631 36.34 -28.56 9.74
#